data_AF-A0A853C1U2-F1
#
_entry.id   AF-A0A853C1U2-F1
#
_cell.length_a   1.000
_cell.length_b   1.000
_cell.length_c   1.000
_cell.angle_alpha   90.00
_cell.angle_beta   90.00
_cell.angle_gamma   90.00
#
_symmetry.space_group_name_H-M   'P 1'
#
loop_
_entity.id
_entity.type
_entity.pdbx_description
1 polymer ?
#
loop_
_entity_poly.entity_id
_entity_poly.type
_entity_poly.pdbx_seq_one_letter_code
_entity_poly.pdbx_strand_id
1 'polypeptide(L)'
;MSTEEIRAALADIVNEVAGISADDVQLDKSFTDDLDVDSLSMVEVVVEAEEQFGVKIPDEEVKNLKTVGDAVAYIERARAAA
;
A
#
# COMPACT_ATOMS: atom_id res chain seq x y z
N MET A 1 -10.12 2.62 11.35
CA MET A 1 -9.89 1.47 10.46
C MET A 1 -8.90 0.56 11.13
N SER A 2 -9.12 -0.74 11.08
CA SER A 2 -8.16 -1.75 11.55
C SER A 2 -7.12 -2.05 10.47
N THR A 3 -5.96 -2.58 10.85
CA THR A 3 -4.89 -3.06 9.94
C THR A 3 -5.45 -3.90 8.78
N GLU A 4 -6.43 -4.75 9.07
CA GLU A 4 -7.07 -5.63 8.09
C GLU A 4 -7.89 -4.87 7.04
N GLU A 5 -8.55 -3.77 7.42
CA GLU A 5 -9.31 -2.91 6.51
C GLU A 5 -8.37 -2.12 5.59
N ILE A 6 -7.27 -1.59 6.13
CA ILE A 6 -6.25 -0.87 5.36
C ILE A 6 -5.60 -1.84 4.36
N ARG A 7 -5.24 -3.05 4.80
CA ARG A 7 -4.71 -4.09 3.93
C ARG A 7 -5.69 -4.44 2.81
N ALA A 8 -6.97 -4.66 3.13
CA ALA A 8 -7.98 -5.03 2.15
C ALA A 8 -8.17 -3.93 1.10
N ALA A 9 -8.25 -2.67 1.53
CA ALA A 9 -8.40 -1.54 0.62
C ALA A 9 -7.12 -1.30 -0.23
N LEU A 10 -5.93 -1.42 0.37
CA LEU A 10 -4.68 -1.37 -0.39
C LEU A 10 -4.58 -2.51 -1.40
N ALA A 11 -5.02 -3.71 -1.03
CA ALA A 11 -5.04 -4.87 -1.89
C ALA A 11 -5.99 -4.70 -3.09
N ASP A 12 -7.12 -4.03 -2.89
CA ASP A 12 -8.07 -3.67 -3.95
C ASP A 12 -7.42 -2.68 -4.95
N ILE A 13 -6.77 -1.63 -4.44
CA ILE A 13 -6.02 -0.66 -5.26
C ILE A 13 -4.92 -1.35 -6.05
N VAL A 14 -4.12 -2.21 -5.40
CA VAL A 14 -3.05 -2.96 -6.08
C VAL A 14 -3.64 -3.93 -7.12
N ASN A 15 -4.84 -4.46 -6.91
CA ASN A 15 -5.54 -5.26 -7.90
C ASN A 15 -5.93 -4.44 -9.13
N GLU A 16 -6.50 -3.25 -8.95
CA GLU A 16 -6.92 -2.39 -10.06
C GLU A 16 -5.71 -1.83 -10.84
N VAL A 17 -4.66 -1.42 -10.13
CA VAL A 17 -3.48 -0.75 -10.73
C VAL A 17 -2.46 -1.74 -11.28
N ALA A 18 -2.14 -2.79 -10.51
CA ALA A 18 -1.09 -3.76 -10.85
C ALA A 18 -1.63 -5.12 -11.33
N GLY A 19 -2.95 -5.36 -11.25
CA GLY A 19 -3.55 -6.63 -11.67
C GLY A 19 -3.30 -7.79 -10.71
N ILE A 20 -2.91 -7.50 -9.46
CA ILE A 20 -2.48 -8.50 -8.48
C ILE A 20 -3.65 -8.90 -7.59
N SER A 21 -3.86 -10.19 -7.38
CA SER A 21 -4.97 -10.66 -6.54
C SER A 21 -4.84 -10.15 -5.11
N ALA A 22 -5.94 -9.65 -4.55
CA ALA A 22 -5.97 -9.17 -3.17
C ALA A 22 -5.62 -10.26 -2.14
N ASP A 23 -5.84 -11.53 -2.49
CA ASP A 23 -5.38 -12.69 -1.72
C ASP A 23 -3.85 -12.79 -1.63
N ASP A 24 -3.14 -12.36 -2.67
CA ASP A 24 -1.68 -12.38 -2.73
C ASP A 24 -1.06 -11.22 -1.94
N VAL A 25 -1.81 -10.12 -1.76
CA VAL A 25 -1.41 -8.94 -0.97
C VAL A 25 -1.46 -9.24 0.54
N GLN A 26 -0.44 -9.95 1.01
CA GLN A 26 -0.24 -10.30 2.42
C GLN A 26 0.81 -9.41 3.07
N LEU A 27 0.73 -9.19 4.38
CA LEU A 27 1.63 -8.30 5.12
C LEU A 27 3.12 -8.67 5.00
N ASP A 28 3.41 -9.96 4.77
CA ASP A 28 4.77 -10.50 4.61
C ASP A 28 5.33 -10.33 3.19
N LYS A 29 4.47 -9.96 2.23
CA LYS A 29 4.81 -9.88 0.81
C LYS A 29 5.45 -8.55 0.47
N SER A 30 6.46 -8.59 -0.41
CA SER A 30 7.09 -7.39 -0.92
C SER A 30 6.40 -6.92 -2.20
N PHE A 31 6.09 -5.62 -2.30
CA PHE A 31 5.50 -5.06 -3.51
C PHE A 31 6.38 -5.29 -4.73
N THR A 32 7.69 -5.07 -4.60
CA THR A 32 8.60 -5.15 -5.74
C THR A 32 9.17 -6.56 -5.95
N ASP A 33 9.49 -7.28 -4.86
CA ASP A 33 10.22 -8.56 -4.96
C ASP A 33 9.30 -9.78 -5.10
N ASP A 34 8.10 -9.74 -4.50
CA ASP A 34 7.18 -10.88 -4.48
C ASP A 34 5.97 -10.64 -5.39
N LEU A 35 5.39 -9.44 -5.29
CA LEU A 35 4.24 -9.03 -6.07
C LEU A 35 4.63 -8.50 -7.47
N ASP A 36 5.93 -8.29 -7.75
CA ASP A 36 6.44 -7.74 -9.01
C ASP A 36 5.72 -6.45 -9.45
N VAL A 37 5.34 -5.62 -8.47
CA VAL A 37 4.71 -4.32 -8.70
C VAL A 37 5.74 -3.39 -9.31
N ASP A 38 5.42 -2.93 -10.51
CA ASP A 38 6.25 -2.01 -11.25
C ASP A 38 6.35 -0.65 -10.52
N SER A 39 7.48 0.03 -10.67
CA SER A 39 7.73 1.30 -9.96
C SER A 39 6.72 2.39 -10.31
N LEU A 40 6.14 2.36 -11.51
CA LEU A 40 5.03 3.24 -11.93
C LEU A 40 3.72 2.88 -11.22
N SER A 41 3.36 1.59 -11.23
CA SER A 41 2.17 1.08 -10.53
C SER A 41 2.24 1.37 -9.04
N MET A 42 3.43 1.31 -8.42
CA MET A 42 3.62 1.63 -7.02
C MET A 42 3.31 3.10 -6.70
N VAL A 43 3.63 4.03 -7.60
CA VAL A 43 3.27 5.45 -7.45
C VAL A 43 1.77 5.64 -7.55
N GLU A 44 1.11 5.01 -8.52
CA GLU A 44 -0.36 5.07 -8.67
C GLU A 44 -1.08 4.49 -7.44
N VAL A 45 -0.64 3.32 -6.95
CA VAL A 45 -1.18 2.69 -5.73
C VAL A 45 -1.07 3.61 -4.53
N VAL A 46 0.08 4.26 -4.35
CA VAL A 46 0.30 5.19 -3.23
C VAL A 46 -0.61 6.40 -3.35
N VAL A 47 -0.73 7.01 -4.53
CA VAL A 47 -1.58 8.18 -4.75
C VAL A 47 -3.05 7.85 -4.49
N GLU A 48 -3.54 6.71 -5.00
CA GLU A 48 -4.90 6.24 -4.70
C GLU A 48 -5.11 5.97 -3.21
N ALA A 49 -4.14 5.32 -2.55
CA ALA A 49 -4.18 5.08 -1.12
C ALA A 49 -4.20 6.40 -0.33
N GLU A 50 -3.36 7.38 -0.69
CA GLU A 50 -3.34 8.71 -0.09
C GLU A 50 -4.71 9.39 -0.17
N GLU A 51 -5.35 9.39 -1.34
CA GLU A 51 -6.68 9.96 -1.54
C GLU A 51 -7.78 9.17 -0.79
N GLN A 52 -7.73 7.85 -0.86
CA GLN A 52 -8.74 6.97 -0.26
C GLN A 52 -8.68 6.99 1.28
N PHE A 53 -7.49 7.00 1.86
CA PHE A 53 -7.30 7.04 3.30
C PHE A 53 -7.22 8.47 3.85
N GLY A 54 -7.02 9.47 2.98
CA GLY A 54 -6.79 10.86 3.38
C GLY A 54 -5.46 11.06 4.10
N VAL A 55 -4.42 10.32 3.69
CA VAL A 55 -3.07 10.40 4.26
C VAL A 55 -2.10 11.04 3.27
N LYS A 56 -0.90 11.36 3.73
CA LYS A 56 0.19 11.83 2.89
C LYS A 56 1.43 10.96 3.11
N ILE A 57 1.84 10.23 2.08
CA ILE A 57 3.00 9.35 2.03
C ILE A 57 4.06 10.04 1.17
N PRO A 58 5.11 10.64 1.77
CA PRO A 58 6.18 11.26 1.00
C PRO A 58 6.96 10.19 0.21
N ASP A 59 7.48 10.55 -0.96
CA ASP A 59 8.31 9.67 -1.81
C ASP A 59 9.45 8.96 -1.06
N GLU A 60 10.02 9.62 -0.04
CA GLU A 60 11.05 9.01 0.80
C GLU A 60 10.54 7.81 1.59
N GLU A 61 9.31 7.89 2.11
CA GLU A 61 8.67 6.76 2.79
C GLU A 61 8.24 5.71 1.78
N VAL A 62 7.69 6.08 0.62
CA VAL A 62 7.35 5.10 -0.45
C VAL A 62 8.53 4.20 -0.79
N LYS A 63 9.74 4.74 -0.85
CA LYS A 63 10.97 3.97 -1.09
C LYS A 63 11.39 3.08 0.09
N ASN A 64 10.96 3.42 1.31
CA ASN A 64 11.11 2.58 2.50
C ASN A 64 10.01 1.51 2.60
N LEU A 65 8.84 1.71 1.97
CA LEU A 65 7.72 0.76 1.95
C LEU A 65 8.01 -0.44 1.05
N LYS A 66 8.83 -1.38 1.53
CA LYS A 66 9.15 -2.60 0.77
C LYS A 66 8.07 -3.66 0.83
N THR A 67 7.37 -3.76 1.96
CA THR A 67 6.37 -4.79 2.23
C THR A 67 4.98 -4.18 2.38
N VAL A 68 3.96 -5.00 2.12
CA VAL A 68 2.56 -4.64 2.40
C VAL A 68 2.39 -4.30 3.87
N GLY A 69 3.06 -5.02 4.77
CA GLY A 69 3.05 -4.75 6.20
C GLY A 69 3.57 -3.35 6.55
N ASP A 70 4.68 -2.93 5.93
CA ASP A 70 5.20 -1.57 6.09
C ASP A 70 4.20 -0.53 5.61
N ALA A 71 3.60 -0.72 4.42
CA ALA A 71 2.64 0.24 3.85
C ALA A 71 1.40 0.37 4.74
N VAL A 72 0.84 -0.75 5.18
CA VAL A 72 -0.33 -0.78 6.07
C VAL A 72 -0.01 -0.11 7.41
N ALA A 73 1.12 -0.45 8.04
CA ALA A 73 1.53 0.15 9.30
C ALA A 73 1.81 1.65 9.17
N TYR A 74 2.36 2.09 8.03
CA TYR A 74 2.59 3.50 7.73
C TYR A 74 1.27 4.25 7.61
N ILE A 75 0.33 3.75 6.79
CA ILE A 75 -0.99 4.36 6.62
C ILE A 75 -1.74 4.43 7.95
N GLU A 76 -1.67 3.37 8.75
CA GLU A 76 -2.30 3.33 10.08
C GLU A 76 -1.73 4.43 11.01
N ARG A 77 -0.40 4.58 11.03
CA ARG A 77 0.27 5.64 11.80
C ARG A 77 -0.04 7.04 11.27
N ALA A 78 -0.03 7.22 9.96
CA ALA A 78 -0.32 8.50 9.32
C ALA A 78 -1.75 8.96 9.62
N ARG A 79 -2.73 8.04 9.58
CA ARG A 79 -4.12 8.35 9.98
C ARG A 79 -4.27 8.60 11.48
N ALA A 80 -3.51 7.93 12.32
CA ALA A 80 -3.54 8.18 13.76
C ALA A 80 -2.94 9.55 14.15
N ALA A 81 -2.09 10.12 13.28
CA ALA A 81 -1.47 11.42 13.46
C ALA A 81 -2.23 12.59 12.80
N ALA A 82 -3.27 12.30 12.00
CA ALA A 82 -4.08 13.27 11.26
C ALA A 82 -5.36 13.67 11.98
#